data_AF-A0A3D1S8A4-F1
#
_entry.id   AF-A0A3D1S8A4-F1
#
_cell.length_a   1.000
_cell.length_b   1.000
_cell.length_c   1.000
_cell.angle_alpha   90.00
_cell.angle_beta   90.00
_cell.angle_gamma   90.00
#
_symmetry.space_group_name_H-M   'P 1'
#
loop_
_entity.id
_entity.type
_entity.pdbx_description
1 polymer ?
#
loop_
_entity_poly.entity_id
_entity_poly.type
_entity_poly.pdbx_seq_one_letter_code
_entity_poly.pdbx_strand_id
1 'polypeptide(L)'
;FIERNKDNPFFLYFGTNDIHVPRYPHGRFRGKTDMGYRGDAILQFDWSVGEVVRALKEAGVYDNTLIIITSDNGPVVDDGYQDEAVEKLKNHKPWGPFRGGKYSTFEAGTRVPFIVHWTGNV
;
A
#
# COMPACT_ATOMS: atom_id res chain seq x y z
N PHE A 1 10.12 15.84 0.06
CA PHE A 1 9.32 16.73 -0.82
C PHE A 1 8.44 17.65 0.02
N ILE A 2 7.63 17.08 0.91
CA ILE A 2 6.74 17.78 1.86
C ILE A 2 7.44 18.96 2.55
N GLU A 3 8.54 18.72 3.29
CA GLU A 3 9.24 19.79 4.05
C GLU A 3 9.66 20.99 3.18
N ARG A 4 10.14 20.72 1.95
CA ARG A 4 10.58 21.78 1.03
C ARG A 4 9.43 22.64 0.49
N ASN A 5 8.19 22.16 0.59
CA ASN A 5 7.01 22.81 0.04
C ASN A 5 5.98 23.19 1.10
N LYS A 6 6.30 23.10 2.40
CA LYS A 6 5.32 23.32 3.48
C LYS A 6 4.63 24.70 3.47
N ASP A 7 5.28 25.69 2.87
CA ASP A 7 4.77 27.06 2.75
C ASP A 7 3.94 27.31 1.46
N ASN A 8 3.77 26.29 0.61
CA ASN A 8 3.01 26.38 -0.65
C ASN A 8 1.99 25.24 -0.77
N PRO A 9 0.84 25.45 -1.45
CA PRO A 9 0.00 24.34 -1.87
C PRO A 9 0.81 23.36 -2.74
N PHE A 10 0.76 22.06 -2.42
CA PHE A 10 1.48 21.05 -3.19
C PHE A 10 0.60 19.85 -3.53
N PHE A 11 1.00 19.14 -4.58
CA PHE A 11 0.46 17.84 -4.96
C PHE A 11 1.61 16.83 -4.99
N LEU A 12 1.44 15.71 -4.28
CA LEU A 12 2.40 14.61 -4.27
C LEU A 12 1.71 13.35 -4.77
N TYR A 13 2.18 12.83 -5.89
CA TYR A 13 1.89 11.46 -6.33
C TYR A 13 2.99 10.52 -5.81
N PHE A 14 2.60 9.55 -4.99
CA PHE A 14 3.52 8.58 -4.38
C PHE A 14 3.14 7.15 -4.76
N GLY A 15 3.63 6.69 -5.91
CA GLY A 15 3.43 5.31 -6.38
C GLY A 15 4.49 4.37 -5.78
N THR A 16 4.12 3.57 -4.79
CA THR A 16 5.01 2.58 -4.20
C THR A 16 5.24 1.41 -5.13
N ASN A 17 6.41 0.77 -5.05
CA ASN A 17 6.62 -0.54 -5.68
C ASN A 17 5.88 -1.65 -4.92
N ASP A 18 5.79 -1.53 -3.59
CA ASP A 18 5.06 -2.49 -2.76
C ASP A 18 3.58 -2.52 -3.18
N ILE A 19 2.95 -3.69 -3.37
CA ILE A 19 3.45 -5.06 -3.10
C ILE A 19 3.78 -5.88 -4.35
N HIS A 20 4.12 -5.21 -5.46
CA HIS A 20 4.39 -5.84 -6.75
C HIS A 20 5.65 -6.73 -6.71
N VAL A 21 5.70 -7.76 -7.55
CA VAL A 21 6.89 -8.60 -7.70
C VAL A 21 8.03 -7.88 -8.46
N PRO A 22 9.31 -8.26 -8.27
CA PRO A 22 9.80 -9.12 -7.19
C PRO A 22 9.64 -8.40 -5.85
N ARG A 23 8.92 -9.03 -4.90
CA ARG A 23 8.70 -8.43 -3.56
C ARG A 23 10.02 -8.45 -2.82
N TYR A 24 10.59 -7.27 -2.61
CA TYR A 24 11.91 -7.14 -1.99
C TYR A 24 11.89 -6.17 -0.80
N PRO A 25 11.13 -6.49 0.26
CA PRO A 25 11.06 -5.63 1.43
C PRO A 25 12.45 -5.46 2.06
N HIS A 26 12.68 -4.31 2.70
CA HIS A 26 13.88 -4.01 3.44
C HIS A 26 14.09 -5.04 4.56
N GLY A 27 15.36 -5.31 4.93
CA GLY A 27 15.70 -6.33 5.93
C GLY A 27 15.00 -6.18 7.28
N ARG A 28 14.59 -4.95 7.64
CA ARG A 28 13.82 -4.68 8.86
C ARG A 28 12.39 -5.27 8.86
N PHE A 29 11.82 -5.55 7.70
CA PHE A 29 10.47 -6.11 7.52
C PHE A 29 10.48 -7.60 7.17
N ARG A 30 11.60 -8.14 6.70
CA ARG A 30 11.69 -9.57 6.31
C ARG A 30 11.45 -10.48 7.53
N GLY A 31 10.52 -11.42 7.38
CA GLY A 31 10.12 -12.35 8.43
C GLY A 31 9.37 -11.71 9.60
N LYS A 32 8.87 -10.47 9.44
CA LYS A 32 8.04 -9.82 10.46
C LYS A 32 6.58 -10.23 10.36
N THR A 33 6.16 -10.70 9.20
CA THR A 33 4.89 -11.40 9.03
C THR A 33 5.14 -12.89 8.88
N ASP A 34 4.08 -13.67 9.11
CA ASP A 34 4.06 -15.10 8.88
C ASP A 34 3.55 -15.46 7.46
N MET A 35 3.42 -14.46 6.58
CA MET A 35 2.89 -14.56 5.21
C MET A 35 3.97 -14.38 4.12
N GLY A 36 5.24 -14.58 4.48
CA GLY A 36 6.38 -14.47 3.57
C GLY A 36 6.58 -13.06 3.00
N TYR A 37 7.32 -12.94 1.90
CA TYR A 37 7.68 -11.63 1.32
C TYR A 37 6.47 -10.81 0.89
N ARG A 38 5.36 -11.46 0.51
CA ARG A 38 4.11 -10.77 0.19
C ARG A 38 3.53 -10.05 1.42
N GLY A 39 3.49 -10.72 2.58
CA GLY A 39 3.06 -10.09 3.83
C GLY A 39 4.01 -9.01 4.31
N ASP A 40 5.32 -9.28 4.22
CA ASP A 40 6.35 -8.32 4.64
C ASP A 40 6.34 -7.04 3.78
N ALA A 41 6.04 -7.15 2.49
CA ALA A 41 5.85 -5.99 1.61
C ALA A 41 4.59 -5.18 1.98
N ILE A 42 3.49 -5.83 2.40
CA ILE A 42 2.31 -5.14 2.92
C ILE A 42 2.67 -4.34 4.17
N LEU A 43 3.44 -4.93 5.09
CA LEU A 43 3.92 -4.25 6.30
C LEU A 43 4.83 -3.06 5.97
N GLN A 44 5.69 -3.19 4.95
CA GLN A 44 6.54 -2.09 4.48
C GLN A 44 5.72 -0.95 3.86
N PHE A 45 4.68 -1.28 3.08
CA PHE A 45 3.75 -0.30 2.54
C PHE A 45 3.05 0.48 3.66
N ASP A 46 2.48 -0.23 4.64
CA ASP A 46 1.84 0.38 5.81
C ASP A 46 2.78 1.33 6.56
N TRP A 47 4.01 0.88 6.83
CA TRP A 47 5.05 1.73 7.42
C TRP A 47 5.36 2.97 6.57
N SER A 48 5.42 2.84 5.23
CA SER A 48 5.71 3.95 4.33
C SER A 48 4.60 5.00 4.34
N VAL A 49 3.33 4.58 4.44
CA VAL A 49 2.20 5.48 4.67
C VAL A 49 2.37 6.22 6.00
N GLY A 50 2.73 5.50 7.06
CA GLY A 50 3.04 6.08 8.37
C GLY A 50 4.11 7.16 8.32
N GLU A 51 5.17 6.95 7.53
CA GLU A 51 6.24 7.94 7.36
C GLU A 51 5.80 9.19 6.59
N VAL A 52 4.91 9.05 5.60
CA VAL A 52 4.31 10.21 4.92
C VAL A 52 3.46 11.01 5.91
N VAL A 53 2.62 10.35 6.71
CA VAL A 53 1.81 10.99 7.75
C VAL A 53 2.71 11.68 8.78
N ARG A 54 3.78 11.03 9.22
CA ARG A 54 4.77 11.59 10.15
C ARG A 54 5.41 12.86 9.57
N ALA A 55 5.85 12.81 8.33
CA ALA A 55 6.45 13.97 7.65
C ALA A 55 5.47 15.15 7.51
N LEU A 56 4.18 14.89 7.25
CA LEU A 56 3.14 15.92 7.21
C LEU A 56 2.92 16.56 8.59
N LYS A 57 2.92 15.76 9.66
CA LYS A 57 2.77 16.23 11.05
C LYS A 57 3.98 17.06 11.49
N GLU A 58 5.20 16.59 11.21
CA GLU A 58 6.45 17.30 11.50
C GLU A 58 6.54 18.63 10.75
N ALA A 59 6.05 18.68 9.50
CA ALA A 59 5.97 19.91 8.72
C ALA A 59 4.82 20.85 9.13
N GLY A 60 3.94 20.43 10.04
CA GLY A 60 2.81 21.24 10.53
C GLY A 60 1.65 21.42 9.55
N VAL A 61 1.58 20.61 8.48
CA VAL A 61 0.60 20.74 7.39
C VAL A 61 -0.43 19.61 7.34
N TYR A 62 -0.35 18.65 8.27
CA TYR A 62 -1.19 17.45 8.30
C TYR A 62 -2.70 17.76 8.28
N ASP A 63 -3.17 18.67 9.13
CA ASP A 63 -4.61 18.95 9.26
C ASP A 63 -5.21 19.65 8.03
N ASN A 64 -4.38 20.26 7.18
CA ASN A 64 -4.81 20.89 5.93
C ASN A 64 -4.33 20.11 4.69
N THR A 65 -4.11 18.80 4.82
CA THR A 65 -3.70 17.93 3.71
C THR A 65 -4.78 16.89 3.45
N LEU A 66 -5.29 16.84 2.21
CA LEU A 66 -6.09 15.73 1.71
C LEU A 66 -5.18 14.55 1.34
N ILE A 67 -5.34 13.44 2.06
CA ILE A 67 -4.60 12.20 1.81
C ILE A 67 -5.55 11.19 1.16
N ILE A 68 -5.14 10.63 0.02
CA ILE A 68 -5.85 9.56 -0.67
C ILE A 68 -4.92 8.36 -0.78
N ILE A 69 -5.37 7.20 -0.31
CA ILE A 69 -4.66 5.93 -0.43
C ILE A 69 -5.50 4.99 -1.29
N THR A 70 -4.93 4.50 -2.38
CA THR A 70 -5.57 3.55 -3.28
C THR A 70 -4.56 2.59 -3.92
N SER A 71 -5.07 1.57 -4.60
CA SER A 71 -4.30 0.68 -5.49
C SER A 71 -4.61 0.98 -6.96
N ASP A 72 -3.69 0.61 -7.86
CA ASP A 72 -3.84 0.72 -9.32
C ASP A 72 -4.75 -0.37 -9.91
N ASN A 73 -4.70 -1.57 -9.35
CA ASN A 73 -5.57 -2.70 -9.69
C ASN A 73 -5.74 -3.67 -8.51
N GLY A 74 -6.51 -4.73 -8.75
CA GLY A 74 -6.71 -5.85 -7.86
C GLY A 74 -5.44 -6.65 -7.50
N PRO A 75 -5.54 -7.57 -6.54
CA PRO A 75 -4.39 -8.30 -6.02
C PRO A 75 -3.96 -9.47 -6.92
N VAL A 76 -2.72 -9.89 -6.74
CA VAL A 76 -2.15 -11.14 -7.27
C VAL A 76 -1.34 -11.83 -6.17
N VAL A 77 -1.30 -13.18 -6.17
CA VAL A 77 -0.55 -13.98 -5.19
C VAL A 77 0.75 -14.48 -5.81
N ASP A 78 0.69 -15.36 -6.80
CA ASP A 78 1.84 -15.69 -7.66
C ASP A 78 1.77 -14.83 -8.93
N ASP A 79 2.83 -14.05 -9.17
CA ASP A 79 2.96 -13.15 -10.33
C ASP A 79 4.29 -13.39 -11.07
N GLY A 80 4.83 -14.61 -11.02
CA GLY A 80 5.98 -15.02 -11.83
C GLY A 80 7.30 -15.23 -11.08
N TYR A 81 7.28 -15.24 -9.75
CA TYR A 81 8.46 -15.53 -8.92
C TYR A 81 8.14 -16.54 -7.82
N GLN A 82 9.08 -17.45 -7.55
CA GLN A 82 8.97 -18.43 -6.47
C GLN A 82 9.31 -17.79 -5.11
N ASP A 83 8.43 -16.93 -4.60
CA ASP A 83 8.59 -16.21 -3.33
C ASP A 83 7.74 -16.77 -2.17
N GLU A 84 7.20 -17.98 -2.38
CA GLU A 84 6.35 -18.72 -1.45
C GLU A 84 5.04 -18.02 -1.08
N ALA A 85 4.58 -17.03 -1.87
CA ALA A 85 3.37 -16.27 -1.54
C ALA A 85 2.09 -17.12 -1.53
N VAL A 86 2.02 -18.21 -2.31
CA VAL A 86 0.87 -19.14 -2.32
C VAL A 86 0.91 -20.03 -1.09
N GLU A 87 2.06 -20.61 -0.80
CA GLU A 87 2.31 -21.54 0.30
C GLU A 87 2.13 -20.85 1.66
N LYS A 88 2.57 -19.59 1.75
CA LYS A 88 2.47 -18.77 2.98
C LYS A 88 1.21 -17.89 3.02
N LEU A 89 0.26 -18.07 2.10
CA LEU A 89 -0.98 -17.27 2.08
C LEU A 89 -1.88 -17.54 3.28
N LYS A 90 -1.84 -18.77 3.83
CA LYS A 90 -2.70 -19.22 4.94
C LYS A 90 -4.19 -18.99 4.61
N ASN A 91 -4.92 -18.34 5.52
CA ASN A 91 -6.33 -18.00 5.36
C ASN A 91 -6.56 -16.59 4.81
N HIS A 92 -5.50 -15.86 4.44
CA HIS A 92 -5.63 -14.52 3.89
C HIS A 92 -6.31 -14.58 2.52
N LYS A 93 -7.32 -13.73 2.31
CA LYS A 93 -8.06 -13.61 1.04
C LYS A 93 -7.84 -12.21 0.47
N PRO A 94 -6.80 -12.00 -0.35
CA PRO A 94 -6.49 -10.68 -0.92
C PRO A 94 -7.67 -10.03 -1.66
N TRP A 95 -8.48 -10.85 -2.33
CA TRP A 95 -9.66 -10.45 -3.10
C TRP A 95 -10.93 -10.33 -2.25
N GLY A 96 -10.87 -10.57 -0.94
CA GLY A 96 -12.03 -10.57 -0.05
C GLY A 96 -13.14 -11.53 -0.53
N PRO A 97 -14.42 -11.09 -0.57
CA PRO A 97 -15.53 -11.91 -1.07
C PRO A 97 -15.67 -11.91 -2.60
N PHE A 98 -14.83 -11.15 -3.31
CA PHE A 98 -15.00 -10.88 -4.73
C PHE A 98 -14.33 -11.94 -5.61
N ARG A 99 -14.85 -12.10 -6.83
CA ARG A 99 -14.29 -13.01 -7.83
C ARG A 99 -13.16 -12.32 -8.61
N GLY A 100 -12.09 -13.05 -8.90
CA GLY A 100 -10.99 -12.59 -9.75
C GLY A 100 -9.81 -12.01 -8.96
N GLY A 101 -9.02 -11.19 -9.63
CA GLY A 101 -7.78 -10.55 -9.17
C GLY A 101 -7.17 -9.77 -10.33
N LYS A 102 -5.92 -9.34 -10.21
CA LYS A 102 -5.15 -8.71 -11.31
C LYS A 102 -5.38 -9.45 -12.64
N TYR A 103 -5.48 -8.70 -13.73
CA TYR A 103 -5.83 -9.16 -15.09
C TYR A 103 -7.31 -9.51 -15.36
N SER A 104 -8.12 -9.69 -14.32
CA SER A 104 -9.53 -10.04 -14.49
C SER A 104 -10.42 -8.82 -14.71
N THR A 105 -11.51 -9.00 -15.48
CA THR A 105 -12.64 -8.05 -15.53
C THR A 105 -13.68 -8.29 -14.44
N PHE A 106 -13.52 -9.34 -13.61
CA PHE A 106 -14.37 -9.55 -12.45
C PHE A 106 -14.03 -8.58 -11.31
N GLU A 107 -14.93 -8.43 -10.34
CA GLU A 107 -14.87 -7.44 -9.26
C GLU A 107 -13.50 -7.29 -8.60
N ALA A 108 -12.82 -8.39 -8.23
CA ALA A 108 -11.51 -8.30 -7.57
C ALA A 108 -10.37 -7.85 -8.49
N GLY A 109 -10.59 -7.67 -9.80
CA GLY A 109 -9.59 -7.11 -10.72
C GLY A 109 -9.52 -5.59 -10.70
N THR A 110 -10.64 -4.92 -10.42
CA THR A 110 -10.76 -3.45 -10.46
C THR A 110 -11.21 -2.82 -9.15
N ARG A 111 -11.82 -3.59 -8.24
CA ARG A 111 -12.21 -3.11 -6.92
C ARG A 111 -11.00 -3.03 -6.01
N VAL A 112 -10.65 -1.80 -5.62
CA VAL A 112 -9.44 -1.48 -4.84
C VAL A 112 -9.79 -0.84 -3.49
N PRO A 113 -8.91 -0.93 -2.48
CA PRO A 113 -9.04 -0.09 -1.29
C PRO A 113 -8.98 1.38 -1.72
N PHE A 114 -9.84 2.22 -1.14
CA PHE A 114 -9.84 3.66 -1.38
C PHE A 114 -10.15 4.38 -0.07
N ILE A 115 -9.14 4.97 0.54
CA ILE A 115 -9.25 5.70 1.80
C ILE A 115 -8.98 7.17 1.52
N VAL A 116 -9.88 8.02 2.02
CA VAL A 116 -9.72 9.48 2.01
C VAL A 116 -9.63 9.95 3.44
N HIS A 117 -8.69 10.84 3.72
CA HIS A 117 -8.53 11.45 5.03
C HIS A 117 -8.19 12.93 4.87
N TRP A 118 -8.94 13.76 5.58
CA TRP A 118 -8.63 15.17 5.79
C TRP A 118 -9.24 15.63 7.12
N THR A 119 -8.39 15.90 8.12
CA THR A 119 -8.81 16.32 9.47
C THR A 119 -9.88 17.42 9.41
N GLY A 120 -11.00 17.19 10.11
CA GLY A 120 -12.11 18.15 10.21
C GLY A 120 -12.98 18.27 8.96
N ASN A 121 -12.71 17.52 7.89
CA ASN A 121 -13.43 17.59 6.61
C ASN A 121 -14.01 16.24 6.20
N VAL A 122 -13.17 15.20 6.02
CA VAL A 122 -13.55 13.84 5.62
C VAL A 122 -12.70 12.79 6.35
#